data_AF-A0A927A9D2-F1
#
_entry.id   AF-A0A927A9D2-F1
#
_cell.length_a   1.000
_cell.length_b   1.000
_cell.length_c   1.000
_cell.angle_alpha   90.00
_cell.angle_beta   90.00
_cell.angle_gamma   90.00
#
_symmetry.space_group_name_H-M   'P 1'
#
loop_
_entity.id
_entity.type
_entity.pdbx_description
1 polymer ?
#
loop_
_entity_poly.entity_id
_entity_poly.type
_entity_poly.pdbx_seq_one_letter_code
_entity_poly.pdbx_strand_id
1 'polypeptide(L)'
;MWRRLRNLFHSVQTYGILSPDLVARRLVNQSLSQRPAMTQEQWFQAFCQPMGVTPAVATFAYTHLQHYSGIQFARVIASDRLVEDLHWFEVCWADWEMAFCEDFWHSFGIDISDPLLNYPLSTVGEFVLFLNVQLLTLTSSEDDSVNSK
;
A
#
# COMPACT_ATOMS: atom_id res chain seq x y z
N MET A 1 -6.41 -22.23 6.45
CA MET A 1 -6.84 -20.99 5.77
C MET A 1 -7.04 -21.13 4.25
N TRP A 2 -7.28 -22.34 3.73
CA TRP A 2 -7.62 -22.58 2.30
C TRP A 2 -9.03 -22.13 1.89
N ARG A 3 -9.87 -21.69 2.84
CA ARG A 3 -11.27 -21.31 2.59
C ARG A 3 -11.46 -19.95 1.93
N ARG A 4 -10.54 -18.99 2.13
CA ARG A 4 -10.63 -17.67 1.48
C ARG A 4 -10.19 -17.74 0.02
N LEU A 5 -9.13 -18.49 -0.27
CA LEU A 5 -8.64 -18.74 -1.64
C LEU A 5 -9.64 -19.56 -2.49
N ARG A 6 -10.33 -20.54 -1.90
CA ARG A 6 -11.27 -21.39 -2.68
C ARG A 6 -12.48 -20.62 -3.22
N ASN A 7 -12.87 -19.50 -2.60
CA ASN A 7 -13.93 -18.64 -3.13
C ASN A 7 -13.42 -17.65 -4.19
N LEU A 8 -12.13 -17.32 -4.18
CA LEU A 8 -11.47 -16.49 -5.20
C LEU A 8 -11.19 -17.28 -6.50
N PHE A 9 -10.89 -18.58 -6.39
CA PHE A 9 -10.55 -19.40 -7.56
C PHE A 9 -11.74 -19.97 -8.33
N HIS A 10 -12.93 -20.09 -7.72
CA HIS A 10 -14.13 -20.56 -8.43
C HIS A 10 -14.83 -19.50 -9.28
N SER A 11 -14.41 -18.22 -9.23
CA SER A 11 -14.94 -17.14 -10.07
C SER A 11 -14.09 -16.86 -11.33
N VAL A 12 -13.02 -17.62 -11.56
CA VAL A 12 -12.08 -17.47 -12.70
C VAL A 12 -12.71 -17.83 -14.06
N GLN A 13 -13.99 -18.20 -14.11
CA GLN A 13 -14.71 -18.51 -15.35
C GLN A 13 -15.35 -17.30 -16.05
N THR A 14 -15.18 -16.07 -15.53
CA THR A 14 -15.76 -14.86 -16.13
C THR A 14 -14.67 -13.84 -16.46
N TYR A 15 -14.13 -13.91 -17.67
CA TYR A 15 -13.07 -13.04 -18.22
C TYR A 15 -13.48 -11.55 -18.44
N GLY A 16 -14.31 -11.00 -17.55
CA GLY A 16 -14.64 -9.57 -17.45
C GLY A 16 -14.15 -8.90 -16.16
N ILE A 17 -13.40 -9.61 -15.30
CA ILE A 17 -13.09 -9.24 -13.89
C ILE A 17 -11.60 -8.87 -13.69
N LEU A 18 -10.90 -8.38 -14.71
CA LEU A 18 -9.49 -7.93 -14.57
C LEU A 18 -9.36 -6.42 -14.35
N SER A 19 -10.46 -5.67 -14.42
CA SER A 19 -10.47 -4.22 -14.24
C SER A 19 -10.99 -3.83 -12.85
N PRO A 20 -10.42 -2.78 -12.24
CA PRO A 20 -10.90 -2.22 -10.97
C PRO A 20 -12.39 -1.85 -11.06
N ASP A 21 -13.11 -1.90 -9.94
CA ASP A 21 -14.46 -1.36 -9.88
C ASP A 21 -14.42 0.16 -9.99
N LEU A 22 -14.69 0.64 -11.21
CA LEU A 22 -14.68 2.06 -11.54
C LEU A 22 -15.79 2.85 -10.83
N VAL A 23 -16.89 2.19 -10.45
CA VAL A 23 -17.98 2.81 -9.68
C VAL A 23 -17.51 3.02 -8.25
N ALA A 24 -16.98 1.98 -7.61
CA ALA A 24 -16.40 2.07 -6.27
C ALA A 24 -15.30 3.15 -6.22
N ARG A 25 -14.37 3.14 -7.19
CA ARG A 25 -13.31 4.14 -7.30
C ARG A 25 -13.85 5.56 -7.42
N ARG A 26 -14.90 5.77 -8.24
CA ARG A 26 -15.54 7.09 -8.36
C ARG A 26 -16.18 7.53 -7.04
N LEU A 27 -16.86 6.63 -6.33
CA LEU A 27 -17.51 6.93 -5.05
C LEU A 27 -16.47 7.29 -3.98
N VAL A 28 -15.38 6.54 -3.88
CA VAL A 28 -14.29 6.84 -2.94
C VAL A 28 -13.67 8.20 -3.28
N ASN A 29 -13.35 8.47 -4.54
CA ASN A 29 -12.82 9.77 -4.95
C ASN A 29 -13.80 10.93 -4.71
N GLN A 30 -15.10 10.70 -4.87
CA GLN A 30 -16.12 11.69 -4.54
C GLN A 30 -16.18 11.95 -3.02
N SER A 31 -16.11 10.91 -2.20
CA SER A 31 -16.02 11.04 -0.73
C SER A 31 -14.77 11.85 -0.33
N LEU A 32 -13.61 11.52 -0.89
CA LEU A 32 -12.36 12.21 -0.62
C LEU A 32 -12.35 13.67 -1.11
N SER A 33 -13.16 14.03 -2.11
CA SER A 33 -13.17 15.38 -2.71
C SER A 33 -13.46 16.51 -1.71
N GLN A 34 -14.10 16.21 -0.58
CA GLN A 34 -14.40 17.16 0.49
C GLN A 34 -13.15 17.53 1.33
N ARG A 35 -12.07 16.79 1.21
CA ARG A 35 -10.83 16.99 1.97
C ARG A 35 -9.84 17.83 1.16
N PRO A 36 -9.01 18.67 1.78
CA PRO A 36 -7.96 19.39 1.07
C PRO A 36 -6.97 18.41 0.42
N ALA A 37 -6.54 18.73 -0.81
CA ALA A 37 -5.47 17.97 -1.45
C ALA A 37 -4.11 18.42 -0.89
N MET A 38 -3.31 17.45 -0.46
CA MET A 38 -1.96 17.64 0.04
C MET A 38 -0.96 17.26 -1.04
N THR A 39 0.10 18.06 -1.16
CA THR A 39 1.30 17.63 -1.89
C THR A 39 1.93 16.44 -1.16
N GLN A 40 2.77 15.69 -1.86
CA GLN A 40 3.52 14.59 -1.26
C GLN A 40 4.34 15.05 -0.03
N GLU A 41 4.95 16.24 -0.09
CA GLU A 41 5.73 16.78 1.03
C GLU A 41 4.82 17.15 2.22
N GLN A 42 3.67 17.75 1.97
CA GLN A 42 2.68 18.03 3.03
C GLN A 42 2.17 16.73 3.67
N TRP A 43 1.90 15.71 2.85
CA TRP A 43 1.46 14.40 3.32
C TRP A 43 2.53 13.72 4.18
N PHE A 44 3.79 13.80 3.74
CA PHE A 44 4.93 13.31 4.51
C PHE A 44 5.05 14.02 5.86
N GLN A 45 5.06 15.35 5.88
CA GLN A 45 5.20 16.14 7.11
C GLN A 45 4.02 15.92 8.07
N ALA A 46 2.80 15.84 7.55
CA ALA A 46 1.60 15.70 8.37
C ALA A 46 1.47 14.30 9.00
N PHE A 47 1.83 13.25 8.27
CA PHE A 47 1.50 11.87 8.66
C PHE A 47 2.72 10.97 8.83
N CYS A 48 3.64 10.97 7.86
CA CYS A 48 4.77 10.03 7.86
C CYS A 48 5.88 10.42 8.83
N GLN A 49 6.24 11.70 8.87
CA GLN A 49 7.33 12.20 9.71
C GLN A 49 7.07 11.96 11.21
N PRO A 50 5.87 12.22 11.76
CA PRO A 50 5.57 11.90 13.16
C PRO A 50 5.64 10.40 13.48
N MET A 51 5.42 9.53 12.49
CA MET A 51 5.52 8.06 12.65
C MET A 51 6.95 7.54 12.47
N GLY A 52 7.94 8.41 12.21
CA GLY A 52 9.32 7.99 11.94
C GLY A 52 9.51 7.29 10.59
N VAL A 53 8.57 7.48 9.65
CA VAL A 53 8.68 6.93 8.30
C VAL A 53 9.72 7.73 7.51
N THR A 54 10.56 7.04 6.75
CA THR A 54 11.56 7.69 5.90
C THR A 54 10.91 8.40 4.70
N PRO A 55 11.49 9.52 4.21
CA PRO A 55 10.96 10.21 3.03
C PRO A 55 10.86 9.32 1.78
N ALA A 56 11.78 8.37 1.62
CA ALA A 56 11.80 7.44 0.49
C ALA A 56 10.56 6.50 0.51
N VAL A 57 10.25 5.90 1.67
CA VAL A 57 9.07 5.05 1.82
C VAL A 57 7.78 5.85 1.66
N ALA A 58 7.72 7.06 2.23
CA ALA A 58 6.55 7.92 2.07
C ALA A 58 6.30 8.30 0.60
N THR A 59 7.37 8.62 -0.14
CA THR A 59 7.31 8.92 -1.58
C THR A 59 6.85 7.72 -2.39
N PHE A 60 7.42 6.54 -2.09
CA PHE A 60 7.04 5.29 -2.73
C PHE A 60 5.57 4.98 -2.51
N ALA A 61 5.10 5.01 -1.25
CA ALA A 61 3.72 4.74 -0.90
C ALA A 61 2.75 5.74 -1.56
N TYR A 62 3.02 7.05 -1.47
CA TYR A 62 2.18 8.08 -2.06
C TYR A 62 1.97 7.87 -3.58
N THR A 63 3.03 7.49 -4.29
CA THR A 63 3.01 7.32 -5.74
C THR A 63 2.35 6.01 -6.16
N HIS A 64 2.79 4.89 -5.59
CA HIS A 64 2.36 3.56 -6.04
C HIS A 64 0.95 3.23 -5.55
N LEU A 65 0.59 3.62 -4.31
CA LEU A 65 -0.77 3.41 -3.82
C LEU A 65 -1.78 4.23 -4.64
N GLN A 66 -1.42 5.44 -5.08
CA GLN A 66 -2.23 6.20 -6.03
C GLN A 66 -2.35 5.48 -7.39
N HIS A 67 -1.23 5.01 -7.93
CA HIS A 67 -1.18 4.35 -9.23
C HIS A 67 -2.10 3.12 -9.29
N TYR A 68 -2.00 2.24 -8.29
CA TYR A 68 -2.73 0.98 -8.27
C TYR A 68 -4.22 1.14 -7.96
N SER A 69 -4.56 2.04 -7.03
CA SER A 69 -5.96 2.25 -6.63
C SER A 69 -6.73 3.19 -7.56
N GLY A 70 -6.04 4.09 -8.27
CA GLY A 70 -6.66 5.21 -8.99
C GLY A 70 -7.41 6.19 -8.07
N ILE A 71 -7.18 6.11 -6.76
CA ILE A 71 -7.71 7.04 -5.77
C ILE A 71 -6.85 8.31 -5.76
N GLN A 72 -7.45 9.47 -5.52
CA GLN A 72 -6.76 10.74 -5.29
C GLN A 72 -6.00 10.71 -3.96
N PHE A 73 -4.84 10.06 -3.94
CA PHE A 73 -4.06 9.78 -2.73
C PHE A 73 -3.57 11.06 -2.04
N ALA A 74 -3.48 12.17 -2.78
CA ALA A 74 -3.33 13.51 -2.24
C ALA A 74 -4.35 13.88 -1.14
N ARG A 75 -5.50 13.21 -1.08
CA ARG A 75 -6.59 13.48 -0.11
C ARG A 75 -6.75 12.38 0.95
N VAL A 76 -5.92 11.34 0.88
CA VAL A 76 -5.91 10.22 1.82
C VAL A 76 -5.12 10.61 3.06
N ILE A 77 -5.61 10.19 4.22
CA ILE A 77 -4.96 10.42 5.52
C ILE A 77 -4.59 9.09 6.17
N ALA A 78 -3.63 9.11 7.10
CA ALA A 78 -3.13 7.88 7.72
C ALA A 78 -4.19 7.04 8.44
N SER A 79 -5.24 7.67 8.98
CA SER A 79 -6.33 6.98 9.67
C SER A 79 -7.40 6.39 8.77
N ASP A 80 -7.35 6.62 7.45
CA ASP A 80 -8.29 5.99 6.52
C ASP A 80 -8.14 4.47 6.57
N ARG A 81 -9.25 3.77 6.75
CA ARG A 81 -9.29 2.32 6.75
C ARG A 81 -9.30 1.80 5.33
N LEU A 82 -8.41 0.85 5.05
CA LEU A 82 -8.24 0.27 3.71
C LEU A 82 -9.54 -0.35 3.21
N VAL A 83 -10.25 -1.09 4.06
CA VAL A 83 -11.47 -1.80 3.67
C VAL A 83 -12.67 -0.87 3.69
N GLU A 84 -12.95 -0.23 4.83
CA GLU A 84 -14.22 0.47 5.04
C GLU A 84 -14.29 1.86 4.43
N ASP A 85 -13.17 2.60 4.39
CA ASP A 85 -13.18 3.99 3.92
C ASP A 85 -12.70 4.08 2.46
N LEU A 86 -11.75 3.24 2.08
CA LEU A 86 -11.11 3.28 0.75
C LEU A 86 -11.54 2.16 -0.19
N HIS A 87 -12.25 1.14 0.30
CA HIS A 87 -12.65 -0.01 -0.51
C HIS A 87 -11.46 -0.61 -1.30
N TRP A 88 -10.29 -0.70 -0.65
CA TRP A 88 -8.98 -0.88 -1.28
C TRP A 88 -8.93 -2.05 -2.28
N PHE A 89 -9.48 -3.20 -1.89
CA PHE A 89 -9.47 -4.40 -2.73
C PHE A 89 -10.42 -4.31 -3.94
N GLU A 90 -11.41 -3.42 -3.92
CA GLU A 90 -12.37 -3.22 -5.02
C GLU A 90 -11.85 -2.21 -6.04
N VAL A 91 -11.15 -1.18 -5.55
CA VAL A 91 -10.64 -0.07 -6.38
C VAL A 91 -9.30 -0.37 -7.03
N CYS A 92 -8.51 -1.29 -6.48
CA CYS A 92 -7.22 -1.69 -7.02
C CYS A 92 -7.37 -2.65 -8.21
N TRP A 93 -6.33 -2.69 -9.06
CA TRP A 93 -6.19 -3.74 -10.08
C TRP A 93 -6.05 -5.12 -9.42
N ALA A 94 -6.53 -6.17 -10.07
CA ALA A 94 -6.58 -7.51 -9.47
C ALA A 94 -5.20 -8.07 -9.07
N ASP A 95 -4.15 -7.64 -9.75
CA ASP A 95 -2.75 -8.04 -9.57
C ASP A 95 -1.91 -7.00 -8.80
N TRP A 96 -2.55 -5.99 -8.19
CA TRP A 96 -1.84 -4.88 -7.57
C TRP A 96 -0.81 -5.31 -6.52
N GLU A 97 -1.10 -6.34 -5.72
CA GLU A 97 -0.20 -6.82 -4.66
C GLU A 97 1.12 -7.33 -5.23
N MET A 98 1.05 -8.10 -6.31
CA MET A 98 2.22 -8.69 -6.98
C MET A 98 3.07 -7.58 -7.58
N ALA A 99 2.46 -6.69 -8.37
CA ALA A 99 3.15 -5.58 -8.99
C ALA A 99 3.76 -4.61 -7.96
N PHE A 100 3.04 -4.34 -6.86
CA PHE A 100 3.51 -3.51 -5.76
C PHE A 100 4.73 -4.12 -5.05
N CYS A 101 4.75 -5.43 -4.83
CA CYS A 101 5.89 -6.13 -4.24
C CYS A 101 7.12 -6.08 -5.16
N GLU A 102 6.92 -6.28 -6.48
CA GLU A 102 7.99 -6.15 -7.48
C GLU A 102 8.56 -4.73 -7.51
N ASP A 103 7.73 -3.70 -7.51
CA ASP A 103 8.17 -2.30 -7.47
C ASP A 103 8.93 -1.96 -6.19
N PHE A 104 8.49 -2.51 -5.05
CA PHE A 104 9.17 -2.32 -3.77
C PHE A 104 10.54 -2.99 -3.78
N TRP A 105 10.63 -4.21 -4.31
CA TRP A 105 11.89 -4.91 -4.50
C TRP A 105 12.82 -4.16 -5.46
N HIS A 106 12.32 -3.64 -6.58
CA HIS A 106 13.12 -2.83 -7.50
C HIS A 106 13.62 -1.53 -6.88
N SER A 107 12.83 -0.91 -5.99
CA SER A 107 13.17 0.36 -5.36
C SER A 107 14.12 0.21 -4.17
N PHE A 108 14.01 -0.87 -3.41
CA PHE A 108 14.69 -1.02 -2.12
C PHE A 108 15.50 -2.31 -1.97
N GLY A 109 15.42 -3.25 -2.92
CA GLY A 109 16.09 -4.54 -2.86
C GLY A 109 15.47 -5.54 -1.89
N ILE A 110 14.27 -5.26 -1.39
CA ILE A 110 13.61 -6.02 -0.31
C ILE A 110 12.36 -6.70 -0.85
N ASP A 111 12.28 -8.01 -0.66
CA ASP A 111 11.06 -8.78 -0.96
C ASP A 111 10.10 -8.70 0.25
N ILE A 112 8.91 -8.14 0.00
CA ILE A 112 7.85 -7.98 1.00
C ILE A 112 6.63 -8.87 0.73
N SER A 113 6.69 -9.74 -0.29
CA SER A 113 5.55 -10.57 -0.70
C SER A 113 5.00 -11.42 0.45
N ASP A 114 5.86 -12.23 1.07
CA ASP A 114 5.49 -13.07 2.21
C ASP A 114 5.04 -12.27 3.45
N PRO A 115 5.78 -11.23 3.91
CA PRO A 115 5.33 -10.40 5.03
C PRO A 115 4.00 -9.70 4.79
N LEU A 116 3.78 -9.14 3.58
CA LEU A 116 2.59 -8.37 3.25
C LEU A 116 1.34 -9.25 3.29
N LEU A 117 1.41 -10.48 2.77
CA LEU A 117 0.31 -11.45 2.80
C LEU A 117 -0.14 -11.82 4.23
N ASN A 118 0.77 -11.75 5.20
CA ASN A 118 0.53 -12.18 6.58
C ASN A 118 0.23 -11.03 7.54
N TYR A 119 0.39 -9.78 7.11
CA TYR A 119 0.23 -8.62 7.97
C TYR A 119 -1.22 -8.09 7.92
N PRO A 120 -1.94 -8.00 9.05
CA PRO A 120 -3.32 -7.52 9.09
C PRO A 120 -3.37 -5.99 9.01
N LEU A 121 -3.13 -5.45 7.82
CA LEU A 121 -3.20 -4.01 7.56
C LEU A 121 -4.65 -3.53 7.60
N SER A 122 -4.96 -2.61 8.52
CA SER A 122 -6.30 -2.02 8.66
C SER A 122 -6.34 -0.59 8.13
N THR A 123 -5.28 0.19 8.34
CA THR A 123 -5.21 1.61 7.93
C THR A 123 -4.07 1.91 6.97
N VAL A 124 -4.18 3.04 6.26
CA VAL A 124 -3.08 3.53 5.41
C VAL A 124 -1.81 3.80 6.22
N GLY A 125 -1.94 4.34 7.43
CA GLY A 125 -0.82 4.59 8.33
C GLY A 125 -0.08 3.30 8.71
N GLU A 126 -0.83 2.24 9.04
CA GLU A 126 -0.26 0.91 9.31
C GLU A 126 0.47 0.34 8.09
N PHE A 127 -0.08 0.52 6.88
CA PHE A 127 0.56 0.09 5.64
C PHE A 127 1.92 0.78 5.50
N VAL A 128 1.94 2.11 5.55
CA VAL A 128 3.16 2.88 5.33
C VAL A 128 4.21 2.57 6.41
N LEU A 129 3.77 2.38 7.66
CA LEU A 129 4.65 1.99 8.75
C LEU A 129 5.22 0.58 8.53
N PHE A 130 4.42 -0.37 8.08
CA PHE A 130 4.87 -1.71 7.72
C PHE A 130 6.00 -1.65 6.68
N LEU A 131 5.85 -0.89 5.60
CA LEU A 131 6.90 -0.74 4.57
C LEU A 131 8.19 -0.18 5.15
N ASN A 132 8.07 0.82 6.03
CA ASN A 132 9.22 1.42 6.69
C ASN A 132 9.94 0.45 7.62
N VAL A 133 9.19 -0.38 8.36
CA VAL A 133 9.76 -1.43 9.21
C VAL A 133 10.51 -2.47 8.38
N GLN A 134 9.97 -2.89 7.23
CA GLN A 134 10.68 -3.83 6.33
C GLN A 134 12.00 -3.22 5.85
N LEU A 135 12.00 -1.94 5.47
CA LEU A 135 13.21 -1.24 5.06
C LEU A 135 14.27 -1.19 6.17
N LEU A 136 13.89 -0.76 7.37
CA LEU A 136 14.84 -0.56 8.48
C LEU A 136 15.37 -1.87 9.08
N THR A 137 14.59 -2.95 9.03
CA THR A 137 15.01 -4.25 9.59
C THR A 137 16.19 -4.82 8.82
N LEU A 138 16.24 -4.65 7.49
CA LEU A 138 17.31 -5.18 6.66
C LEU A 138 18.54 -4.29 6.63
N THR A 139 18.39 -2.95 6.61
CA THR A 139 19.53 -2.04 6.71
C THR A 139 20.30 -2.22 8.02
N SER A 140 19.61 -2.60 9.11
CA SER A 140 20.27 -2.88 10.39
C SER A 140 21.03 -4.22 10.40
N SER A 141 20.64 -5.18 9.54
CA SER A 141 21.26 -6.50 9.47
C SER A 141 22.57 -6.53 8.64
N GLU A 142 22.76 -5.57 7.75
CA GLU A 142 24.00 -5.45 6.96
C GLU A 142 25.16 -4.88 7.77
N ASP A 143 24.89 -3.95 8.70
CA ASP A 143 25.92 -3.29 9.52
C ASP A 143 26.58 -4.24 10.55
N ASP A 144 25.85 -5.24 11.06
CA ASP A 144 26.41 -6.22 12.01
C ASP A 144 27.37 -7.24 11.36
N SER A 145 27.35 -7.35 10.02
CA SER A 145 28.21 -8.29 9.28
C SER A 145 29.64 -7.77 9.02
N VAL A 146 29.87 -6.46 9.20
CA VAL A 146 31.16 -5.81 8.90
C VAL A 146 32.09 -5.73 10.12
N ASN A 147 31.56 -5.91 11.33
CA ASN A 147 32.32 -5.70 12.57
C ASN A 147 32.90 -6.97 13.22
N SER A 148 32.95 -8.10 12.49
CA SER A 148 33.51 -9.38 12.95
C SER A 148 34.75 -9.85 12.19
N LYS A 149 35.60 -8.92 11.71
CA LYS A 149 36.94 -9.24 11.17
C LYS A 149 38.04 -8.53 11.93
#